data_AF-A0A929ZUW8-F1
#
_entry.id   AF-A0A929ZUW8-F1
#
_cell.length_a   1.000
_cell.length_b   1.000
_cell.length_c   1.000
_cell.angle_alpha   90.00
_cell.angle_beta   90.00
_cell.angle_gamma   90.00
#
_symmetry.space_group_name_H-M   'P 1'
#
loop_
_entity.id
_entity.type
_entity.pdbx_description
1 polymer ?
#
loop_
_entity_poly.entity_id
_entity_poly.type
_entity_poly.pdbx_seq_one_letter_code
_entity_poly.pdbx_strand_id
1 'polypeptide(L)'
;LIISPKNEEKENEFPTEISFSETEKFYKIEDFRIQNSKPWLFNKEKVFPPFELRKPKEGDIFQPKGMFGKKKISKFLKDEKISSLDREKIGVLCDTKGQILGVFPLRQDGRFI
;
A
#
# COMPACT_ATOMS: atom_id res chain seq x y z
N LEU A 1 20.30 37.87 16.16
CA LEU A 1 21.17 37.03 15.31
C LEU A 1 21.55 35.77 16.08
N ILE A 2 21.92 34.70 15.37
CA ILE A 2 22.11 33.30 15.83
C ILE A 2 20.83 32.48 15.61
N ILE A 3 20.50 32.19 14.35
CA ILE A 3 20.95 31.05 13.52
C ILE A 3 20.12 29.80 13.85
N SER A 4 19.10 29.57 13.01
CA SER A 4 18.36 28.32 12.92
C SER A 4 19.30 27.16 12.56
N PRO A 5 19.25 26.01 13.23
CA PRO A 5 19.81 24.80 12.67
C PRO A 5 18.93 24.34 11.50
N LYS A 6 19.51 24.48 10.30
CA LYS A 6 19.20 23.69 9.11
C LYS A 6 19.51 22.23 9.45
N ASN A 7 18.47 21.41 9.61
CA ASN A 7 18.50 20.04 9.11
C ASN A 7 17.05 19.60 8.88
N GLU A 8 16.69 19.61 7.60
CA GLU A 8 15.50 18.97 7.06
C GLU A 8 15.64 17.46 7.24
N GLU A 9 15.08 16.93 8.31
CA GLU A 9 14.57 15.56 8.28
C GLU A 9 13.09 15.67 7.92
N LYS A 10 12.80 15.70 6.61
CA LYS A 10 11.45 15.40 6.13
C LYS A 10 11.21 13.94 6.50
N GLU A 11 10.57 13.71 7.65
CA GLU A 11 9.84 12.47 7.88
C GLU A 11 8.97 12.27 6.64
N ASN A 12 9.27 11.20 5.90
CA ASN A 12 8.51 10.83 4.72
C ASN A 12 7.12 10.38 5.19
N GLU A 13 6.25 11.35 5.47
CA GLU A 13 4.85 11.13 5.78
C GLU A 13 4.25 10.31 4.64
N PHE A 14 4.07 9.02 4.90
CA PHE A 14 3.26 8.16 4.07
C PHE A 14 1.88 8.81 3.96
N PRO A 15 1.26 8.89 2.77
CA PRO A 15 0.06 9.70 2.55
C PRO A 15 -1.02 9.39 3.59
N THR A 16 -1.30 10.39 4.43
CA THR A 16 -2.27 10.41 5.55
C THR A 16 -3.73 10.36 5.11
N GLU A 17 -3.99 10.14 3.81
CA GLU A 17 -5.30 10.32 3.17
C GLU A 17 -5.96 8.99 2.79
N ILE A 18 -5.92 8.02 3.71
CA ILE A 18 -6.50 6.69 3.52
C ILE A 18 -7.46 6.41 4.65
N SER A 19 -8.68 5.99 4.32
CA SER A 19 -9.65 5.56 5.32
C SER A 19 -9.65 4.05 5.46
N PHE A 20 -9.90 3.63 6.69
CA PHE A 20 -10.20 2.25 7.04
C PHE A 20 -11.63 2.20 7.56
N SER A 21 -12.45 1.36 6.94
CA SER A 21 -13.80 1.05 7.42
C SER A 21 -14.07 -0.44 7.30
N GLU A 22 -15.21 -0.90 7.80
CA GLU A 22 -15.56 -2.31 7.74
C GLU A 22 -17.05 -2.52 7.54
N THR A 23 -17.39 -3.70 7.02
CA THR A 23 -18.74 -4.27 7.01
C THR A 23 -18.74 -5.56 7.81
N GLU A 24 -19.85 -6.28 7.80
CA GLU A 24 -19.94 -7.61 8.43
C GLU A 24 -18.84 -8.56 7.92
N LYS A 25 -18.55 -8.56 6.60
CA LYS A 25 -17.68 -9.56 5.97
C LYS A 25 -16.33 -9.02 5.49
N PHE A 26 -16.19 -7.70 5.36
CA PHE A 26 -15.02 -7.11 4.71
C PHE A 26 -14.43 -5.95 5.50
N TYR A 27 -13.11 -5.84 5.47
CA TYR A 27 -12.42 -4.56 5.67
C TYR A 27 -12.39 -3.80 4.33
N LYS A 28 -12.54 -2.48 4.41
CA LYS A 28 -12.54 -1.55 3.29
C LYS A 28 -11.43 -0.53 3.47
N ILE A 29 -10.69 -0.30 2.39
CA ILE A 29 -9.61 0.68 2.34
C ILE A 29 -9.80 1.57 1.12
N GLU A 30 -9.89 2.88 1.32
CA GLU A 30 -10.15 3.86 0.26
C GLU A 30 -9.02 4.88 0.19
N ASP A 31 -8.65 5.25 -1.05
CA ASP A 31 -7.70 6.33 -1.32
C ASP A 31 -8.48 7.60 -1.68
N PHE A 32 -8.48 8.60 -0.79
CA PHE A 32 -9.22 9.84 -1.05
C PHE A 32 -8.53 10.77 -2.06
N ARG A 33 -7.28 10.49 -2.43
CA ARG A 33 -6.54 11.26 -3.46
C ARG A 33 -7.05 10.96 -4.86
N ILE A 34 -7.76 9.84 -5.04
CA ILE A 34 -8.21 9.35 -6.35
C ILE A 34 -9.73 9.48 -6.42
N GLN A 35 -10.20 10.44 -7.21
CA GLN A 35 -11.64 10.60 -7.46
C GLN A 35 -12.21 9.32 -8.09
N ASN A 36 -13.37 8.87 -7.57
CA ASN A 36 -14.06 7.66 -8.01
C ASN A 36 -13.23 6.36 -7.89
N SER A 37 -12.24 6.33 -6.99
CA SER A 37 -11.50 5.11 -6.69
C SER A 37 -12.43 4.03 -6.14
N LYS A 38 -12.27 2.79 -6.60
CA LYS A 38 -13.00 1.66 -6.01
C LYS A 38 -12.31 1.26 -4.71
N PRO A 39 -13.07 1.07 -3.62
CA PRO A 39 -12.48 0.59 -2.36
C PRO A 39 -11.80 -0.75 -2.56
N TRP A 40 -10.67 -0.91 -1.88
CA TRP A 40 -10.06 -2.21 -1.68
C TRP A 40 -10.85 -2.97 -0.63
N LEU A 41 -11.37 -4.14 -0.99
CA LEU A 41 -12.10 -5.04 -0.09
C LEU A 41 -11.20 -6.22 0.32
N PHE A 42 -11.18 -6.53 1.61
CA PHE A 42 -10.45 -7.66 2.18
C PHE A 42 -11.38 -8.52 3.04
N ASN A 43 -11.41 -9.83 2.80
CA ASN A 43 -12.21 -10.75 3.61
C ASN A 43 -11.65 -10.79 5.05
N LYS A 44 -12.49 -10.51 6.05
CA LYS A 44 -12.10 -10.46 7.46
C LYS A 44 -11.48 -11.74 8.00
N GLU A 45 -11.84 -12.89 7.43
CA GLU A 45 -11.30 -14.19 7.85
C GLU A 45 -9.84 -14.40 7.40
N LYS A 46 -9.34 -13.55 6.50
CA LYS A 46 -8.04 -13.74 5.85
C LYS A 46 -6.97 -12.73 6.27
N VAL A 47 -7.32 -11.63 6.94
CA VAL A 47 -6.41 -10.51 7.25
C VAL A 47 -6.49 -10.06 8.71
N PHE A 48 -5.40 -9.50 9.23
CA PHE A 48 -5.26 -9.23 10.67
C PHE A 48 -4.92 -7.75 10.97
N PRO A 49 -5.90 -6.91 11.37
CA PRO A 49 -5.65 -5.49 11.67
C PRO A 49 -4.80 -5.29 12.96
N PRO A 50 -4.26 -4.08 13.21
CA PRO A 50 -4.28 -2.90 12.34
C PRO A 50 -3.54 -3.09 11.03
N PHE A 51 -3.95 -2.32 10.02
CA PHE A 51 -3.27 -2.28 8.73
C PHE A 51 -2.25 -1.16 8.72
N GLU A 52 -1.11 -1.42 8.10
CA GLU A 52 -0.03 -0.45 7.96
C GLU A 52 0.31 -0.24 6.48
N LEU A 53 0.76 0.97 6.17
CA LEU A 53 1.40 1.26 4.90
C LEU A 53 2.86 1.55 5.14
N ARG A 54 3.70 0.86 4.37
CA ARG A 54 5.15 1.03 4.41
C ARG A 54 5.73 1.09 3.01
N LYS A 55 6.97 1.58 2.91
CA LYS A 55 7.72 1.48 1.65
C LYS A 55 7.91 0.01 1.27
N PRO A 56 7.89 -0.33 -0.03
CA PRO A 56 8.33 -1.63 -0.49
C PRO A 56 9.77 -1.90 -0.03
N LYS A 57 10.01 -3.11 0.46
CA LYS A 57 11.33 -3.61 0.85
C LYS A 57 11.86 -4.54 -0.24
N GLU A 58 13.18 -4.71 -0.28
CA GLU A 58 13.77 -5.71 -1.17
C GLU A 58 13.26 -7.11 -0.80
N GLY A 59 12.95 -7.91 -1.82
CA GLY A 59 12.40 -9.25 -1.63
C GLY A 59 10.89 -9.29 -1.39
N ASP A 60 10.20 -8.15 -1.23
CA ASP A 60 8.73 -8.14 -1.11
C ASP A 60 8.07 -8.79 -2.33
N ILE A 61 7.17 -9.74 -2.05
CA ILE A 61 6.45 -10.54 -3.04
C ILE A 61 4.97 -10.56 -2.69
N PHE A 62 4.12 -10.44 -3.71
CA PHE A 62 2.67 -10.53 -3.58
C PHE A 62 2.07 -11.32 -4.76
N GLN A 63 0.79 -11.64 -4.70
CA GLN A 63 0.05 -12.31 -5.77
C GLN A 63 -0.99 -11.34 -6.35
N PRO A 64 -0.66 -10.57 -7.40
CA PRO A 64 -1.55 -9.51 -7.90
C PRO A 64 -2.90 -10.05 -8.38
N LYS A 65 -4.00 -9.40 -7.96
CA LYS A 65 -5.37 -9.71 -8.41
C LYS A 65 -5.45 -9.66 -9.94
N GLY A 66 -5.99 -10.73 -10.54
CA GLY A 66 -6.16 -10.86 -11.99
C GLY A 66 -4.87 -11.23 -12.74
N MET A 67 -3.80 -11.58 -12.04
CA MET A 67 -2.55 -12.04 -12.63
C MET A 67 -2.18 -13.43 -12.09
N PHE A 68 -1.41 -14.19 -12.88
CA PHE A 68 -1.02 -15.54 -12.49
C PHE A 68 0.22 -15.54 -11.59
N GLY A 69 0.13 -16.24 -10.46
CA GLY A 69 1.25 -16.51 -9.57
C GLY A 69 1.76 -15.32 -8.75
N LYS A 70 2.90 -15.54 -8.08
CA LYS A 70 3.57 -14.55 -7.23
C LYS A 70 4.49 -13.64 -8.07
N LYS A 71 4.62 -12.39 -7.64
CA LYS A 71 5.45 -11.37 -8.30
C LYS A 71 6.21 -10.55 -7.27
N LYS A 72 7.51 -10.30 -7.53
CA LYS A 72 8.28 -9.29 -6.77
C LYS A 72 7.66 -7.91 -7.00
N ILE A 73 7.50 -7.12 -5.94
CA ILE A 73 6.95 -5.76 -6.07
C ILE A 73 7.83 -4.88 -6.97
N SER A 74 9.15 -4.99 -6.87
CA SER A 74 10.08 -4.26 -7.75
C SER A 74 9.86 -4.56 -9.24
N LYS A 75 9.57 -5.82 -9.59
CA LYS A 75 9.22 -6.22 -10.95
C LYS A 75 7.84 -5.72 -11.36
N PHE A 76 6.85 -5.77 -10.47
CA PHE A 76 5.53 -5.21 -10.73
C PHE A 76 5.61 -3.71 -11.05
N LEU A 77 6.29 -2.91 -10.21
CA LEU A 77 6.45 -1.47 -10.44
C LEU A 77 7.20 -1.15 -11.74
N LYS A 78 8.17 -1.99 -12.14
CA LYS A 78 8.86 -1.86 -13.41
C LYS A 78 7.93 -2.16 -14.59
N ASP A 79 7.17 -3.24 -14.52
CA ASP A 79 6.24 -3.65 -15.58
C ASP A 79 5.10 -2.62 -15.77
N GLU A 80 4.62 -2.01 -14.68
CA GLU A 80 3.65 -0.90 -14.70
C GLU A 80 4.26 0.46 -15.08
N LYS A 81 5.56 0.51 -15.40
CA LYS A 81 6.30 1.72 -15.81
C LYS A 81 6.20 2.87 -14.80
N ILE A 82 6.17 2.55 -13.50
CA ILE A 82 6.10 3.54 -12.44
C ILE A 82 7.42 4.31 -12.33
N SER A 83 7.34 5.64 -12.44
CA SER A 83 8.49 6.56 -12.35
C SER A 83 9.07 6.60 -10.92
N SER A 84 10.31 7.05 -10.78
CA SER A 84 10.94 7.20 -9.46
C SER A 84 10.17 8.15 -8.54
N LEU A 85 9.62 9.25 -9.09
CA LEU A 85 8.79 10.20 -8.35
C LEU A 85 7.47 9.56 -7.90
N ASP A 86 6.84 8.76 -8.75
CA ASP A 86 5.57 8.11 -8.39
C ASP A 86 5.74 7.02 -7.32
N ARG A 87 6.93 6.38 -7.25
CA ARG A 87 7.25 5.41 -6.19
C ARG A 87 7.20 6.02 -4.80
N GLU A 88 7.40 7.32 -4.66
CA GLU A 88 7.26 8.00 -3.36
C GLU A 88 5.82 7.98 -2.85
N LYS A 89 4.83 7.91 -3.75
CA LYS A 89 3.39 7.89 -3.42
C LYS A 89 2.84 6.48 -3.24
N ILE A 90 3.66 5.46 -3.50
CA ILE A 90 3.27 4.05 -3.49
C ILE A 90 3.72 3.39 -2.20
N GLY A 91 2.80 2.61 -1.62
CA GLY A 91 3.03 1.79 -0.45
C GLY A 91 2.77 0.32 -0.69
N VAL A 92 3.19 -0.47 0.28
CA VAL A 92 2.73 -1.84 0.45
C VAL A 92 1.83 -1.85 1.66
N LEU A 93 0.57 -2.23 1.43
CA LEU A 93 -0.38 -2.41 2.51
C LEU A 93 -0.10 -3.75 3.18
N CYS A 94 0.12 -3.73 4.49
CA CYS A 94 0.39 -4.92 5.28
C CYS A 94 -0.57 -5.05 6.45
N ASP A 95 -0.72 -6.26 6.94
CA ASP A 95 -1.42 -6.57 8.19
C ASP A 95 -0.43 -6.86 9.33
N THR A 96 -0.92 -7.08 10.54
CA THR A 96 -0.08 -7.36 11.73
C THR A 96 0.75 -8.63 11.64
N LYS A 97 0.41 -9.56 10.73
CA LYS A 97 1.19 -10.77 10.49
C LYS A 97 2.28 -10.57 9.44
N GLY A 98 2.45 -9.34 8.95
CA GLY A 98 3.39 -9.00 7.89
C GLY A 98 2.94 -9.50 6.52
N GLN A 99 1.67 -9.84 6.35
CA GLN A 99 1.15 -10.27 5.05
C GLN A 99 1.02 -9.05 4.14
N ILE A 100 1.57 -9.14 2.93
CA ILE A 100 1.42 -8.10 1.91
C ILE A 100 0.05 -8.25 1.26
N LEU A 101 -0.83 -7.28 1.53
CA LEU A 101 -2.21 -7.22 1.04
C LEU A 101 -2.32 -6.56 -0.34
N GLY A 102 -1.26 -5.90 -0.81
CA GLY A 102 -1.18 -5.33 -2.15
C GLY A 102 -0.19 -4.17 -2.25
N VAL A 103 -0.01 -3.67 -3.47
CA VAL A 103 0.76 -2.47 -3.79
C VAL A 103 -0.21 -1.30 -3.90
N PHE A 104 -0.35 -0.49 -2.86
CA PHE A 104 -1.36 0.55 -2.78
C PHE A 104 -0.90 1.87 -3.43
N PRO A 105 -1.74 2.57 -4.21
CA PRO A 105 -3.13 2.23 -4.58
C PRO A 105 -3.26 1.39 -5.86
N LEU A 106 -2.17 0.85 -6.41
CA LEU A 106 -2.10 0.25 -7.74
C LEU A 106 -2.81 -1.10 -7.90
N ARG A 107 -2.61 -2.05 -6.97
CA ARG A 107 -3.07 -3.44 -7.13
C ARG A 107 -3.21 -4.20 -5.82
N GLN A 108 -4.42 -4.71 -5.55
CA GLN A 108 -4.68 -5.67 -4.47
C GLN A 108 -3.98 -7.01 -4.71
N ASP A 109 -3.61 -7.69 -3.63
CA ASP A 109 -3.26 -9.11 -3.65
C ASP A 109 -4.54 -9.97 -3.71
N GLY A 110 -4.61 -10.87 -4.69
CA GLY A 110 -5.78 -11.69 -4.97
C GLY A 110 -6.06 -12.80 -3.95
N ARG A 111 -5.16 -13.04 -2.98
CA ARG A 111 -5.38 -14.06 -1.94
C ARG A 111 -6.40 -13.61 -0.89
N PHE A 112 -6.51 -12.31 -0.65
CA PHE A 112 -7.25 -11.72 0.48
C PHE A 112 -8.60 -11.09 0.11
N ILE A 113 -8.94 -11.11 -1.17
CA ILE A 113 -10.25 -10.67 -1.67
C ILE A 113 -11.32 -11.76 -1.53
#